data_AF-A0A2Z7C9U3-F1
#
_entry.id   AF-A0A2Z7C9U3-F1
#
_cell.length_a   1.000
_cell.length_b   1.000
_cell.length_c   1.000
_cell.angle_alpha   90.00
_cell.angle_beta   90.00
_cell.angle_gamma   90.00
#
_symmetry.space_group_name_H-M   'P 1'
#
loop_
_entity.id
_entity.type
_entity.pdbx_description
1 polymer ?
#
loop_
_entity_poly.entity_id
_entity_poly.type
_entity_poly.pdbx_seq_one_letter_code
_entity_poly.pdbx_strand_id
1 'polypeptide(L)'
;MQSNVRIEKRKLPDPPCVVCRGSGRIDCHECHGRGRTNHIQSTVLPRGEWPKWCRSCGGSGLGYCDRCLGTGEYRYIMGFQFMKRDSQDSRTYQMGDRRGSHSFTELLLNEVQLDSSAEN
;
A
#
# COMPACT_ATOMS: atom_id res chain seq x y z
N MET A 1 39.47 10.60 -8.68
CA MET A 1 39.15 9.17 -8.78
C MET A 1 37.91 9.03 -9.65
N GLN A 2 38.03 8.37 -10.80
CA GLN A 2 36.91 8.17 -11.72
C GLN A 2 36.43 6.74 -11.53
N SER A 3 35.22 6.57 -10.97
CA SER A 3 34.64 5.24 -10.79
C SER A 3 34.38 4.63 -12.16
N ASN A 4 34.96 3.47 -12.40
CA ASN A 4 34.80 2.63 -13.59
C ASN A 4 33.41 1.95 -13.69
N VAL A 5 32.48 2.31 -12.82
CA VAL A 5 31.08 1.85 -12.84
C VAL A 5 30.28 2.73 -13.80
N ARG A 6 29.84 2.15 -14.92
CA ARG A 6 28.89 2.80 -15.82
C ARG A 6 27.49 2.77 -15.20
N ILE A 7 26.99 3.91 -14.76
CA ILE A 7 25.62 4.05 -14.28
C ILE A 7 24.74 4.38 -15.47
N GLU A 8 24.10 3.36 -16.04
CA GLU A 8 23.07 3.59 -17.07
C GLU A 8 21.81 4.16 -16.41
N LYS A 9 21.32 5.28 -16.95
CA LYS A 9 20.05 5.86 -16.51
C LYS A 9 18.92 4.96 -16.98
N ARG A 10 18.30 4.22 -16.05
CA ARG A 10 17.06 3.48 -16.33
C ARG A 10 15.98 4.47 -16.77
N LYS A 11 15.28 4.18 -17.87
CA LYS A 11 14.09 4.94 -18.27
C LYS A 11 13.03 4.76 -17.18
N LEU A 12 12.43 5.86 -16.73
CA LEU A 12 11.29 5.78 -15.81
C LEU A 12 10.09 5.20 -16.58
N PRO A 13 9.29 4.34 -15.94
CA PRO A 13 8.06 3.84 -16.54
C PRO A 13 7.04 4.98 -16.72
N ASP A 14 6.21 4.86 -17.76
CA ASP A 14 5.14 5.78 -18.10
C ASP A 14 3.82 5.00 -18.32
N PRO A 15 2.79 5.15 -17.47
CA PRO A 15 2.72 6.07 -16.35
C PRO A 15 3.54 5.63 -15.12
N PRO A 16 4.19 6.56 -14.39
CA PRO A 16 4.96 6.22 -13.20
C PRO A 16 4.03 5.92 -12.02
N CYS A 17 4.48 5.05 -11.12
CA CYS A 17 3.81 4.77 -9.86
C CYS A 17 3.68 6.06 -9.04
N VAL A 18 2.46 6.37 -8.59
CA VAL A 18 2.15 7.58 -7.81
C VAL A 18 2.84 7.64 -6.45
N VAL A 19 3.21 6.50 -5.87
CA VAL A 19 3.85 6.41 -4.54
C VAL A 19 5.37 6.61 -4.65
N CYS A 20 6.04 5.81 -5.47
CA CYS A 20 7.50 5.83 -5.60
C CYS A 20 8.02 6.68 -6.77
N ARG A 21 7.13 7.34 -7.51
CA ARG A 21 7.43 8.21 -8.65
C ARG A 21 8.33 7.56 -9.72
N GLY A 22 8.12 6.27 -9.99
CA GLY A 22 8.89 5.54 -11.00
C GLY A 22 10.15 4.82 -10.49
N SER A 23 10.58 5.05 -9.25
CA SER A 23 11.83 4.46 -8.73
C SER A 23 11.72 2.97 -8.35
N GLY A 24 10.52 2.50 -8.03
CA GLY A 24 10.27 1.16 -7.48
C GLY A 24 10.73 1.00 -6.01
N ARG A 25 11.35 2.02 -5.43
CA ARG A 25 11.89 1.99 -4.06
C ARG A 25 11.25 3.09 -3.22
N ILE A 26 11.09 2.83 -1.94
CA ILE A 26 10.67 3.82 -0.93
C ILE A 26 11.52 3.65 0.31
N ASP A 27 11.44 4.60 1.24
CA ASP A 27 12.10 4.44 2.53
C ASP A 27 11.59 3.17 3.23
N CYS A 28 12.52 2.40 3.78
CA CYS A 28 12.20 1.20 4.52
C CYS A 28 11.29 1.55 5.70
N HIS A 29 10.16 0.85 5.83
CA HIS A 29 9.19 1.07 6.89
C HIS A 29 9.75 0.87 8.31
N GLU A 30 10.75 -0.01 8.45
CA GLU A 30 11.32 -0.36 9.76
C GLU A 30 12.34 0.68 10.26
N CYS A 31 13.17 1.20 9.36
CA CYS A 31 14.27 2.11 9.74
C CYS A 31 14.10 3.55 9.21
N HIS A 32 12.98 3.82 8.53
CA HIS A 32 12.64 5.11 7.92
C HIS A 32 13.79 5.70 7.10
N GLY A 33 14.32 4.93 6.16
CA GLY A 33 15.39 5.40 5.28
C GLY A 33 16.81 5.27 5.83
N ARG A 34 16.99 4.99 7.13
CA ARG A 34 18.34 5.07 7.77
C ARG A 34 19.22 3.84 7.61
N GLY A 35 18.64 2.69 7.31
CA GLY A 35 19.37 1.42 7.18
C GLY A 35 19.84 0.80 8.50
N ARG A 36 19.64 1.47 9.65
CA ARG A 36 20.01 0.95 10.98
C ARG A 36 18.90 1.11 12.00
N THR A 37 18.94 0.32 13.07
CA THR A 37 17.95 0.33 14.16
C THR A 37 18.48 0.92 15.47
N ASN A 38 19.80 1.09 15.62
CA ASN A 38 20.37 1.82 16.76
C ASN A 38 20.56 3.30 16.43
N HIS A 39 20.36 4.17 17.44
CA HIS A 39 20.48 5.63 17.33
C HIS A 39 19.80 6.16 16.09
N ILE A 40 18.54 5.77 15.91
CA ILE A 40 17.82 6.05 14.69
C ILE A 40 17.79 7.60 14.54
N GLN A 41 17.39 8.35 15.56
CA GLN A 41 17.31 9.83 15.51
C GLN A 41 18.62 10.58 15.18
N SER A 42 19.79 9.96 15.33
CA SER A 42 21.06 10.60 15.01
C SER A 42 21.46 10.33 13.56
N THR A 43 21.89 11.36 12.82
CA THR A 43 22.43 11.19 11.45
C THR A 43 23.71 10.36 11.45
N VAL A 44 24.56 10.56 12.45
CA VAL A 44 25.84 9.86 12.62
C VAL A 44 25.83 9.08 13.93
N LEU A 45 26.44 7.89 13.94
CA LEU A 45 26.62 7.13 15.17
C LEU A 45 27.67 7.81 16.07
N PRO A 46 27.50 7.74 17.40
CA PRO A 46 28.55 8.14 18.32
C PRO A 46 29.81 7.30 18.11
N ARG A 47 30.97 7.86 18.46
CA ARG A 47 32.26 7.18 18.29
C ARG A 47 32.28 5.89 19.11
N GLY A 48 32.79 4.82 18.51
CA GLY A 48 32.95 3.51 19.16
C GLY A 48 31.75 2.58 19.03
N GLU A 49 30.63 3.05 18.47
CA GLU A 49 29.46 2.20 18.24
C GLU A 49 29.36 1.71 16.79
N TRP A 50 29.00 0.43 16.65
CA TRP A 50 28.74 -0.18 15.35
C TRP A 50 27.26 -0.07 14.97
N PRO A 51 26.92 0.13 13.67
CA PRO A 51 25.54 0.11 13.21
C PRO A 51 24.93 -1.28 13.40
N LYS A 52 23.79 -1.32 14.08
CA LYS A 52 22.88 -2.46 14.05
C LYS A 52 22.05 -2.35 12.78
N TRP A 53 22.48 -3.07 11.75
CA TRP A 53 21.83 -3.02 10.45
C TRP A 53 20.36 -3.45 10.54
N CYS A 54 19.51 -2.70 9.85
CA CYS A 54 18.10 -3.02 9.73
C CYS A 54 17.95 -4.31 8.92
N ARG A 55 17.40 -5.35 9.55
CA ARG A 55 17.23 -6.68 8.94
C ARG A 55 16.28 -6.63 7.74
N SER A 56 15.27 -5.76 7.78
CA SER A 56 14.25 -5.66 6.73
C SER A 56 14.79 -5.12 5.39
N CYS A 57 15.79 -4.23 5.41
CA CYS A 57 16.37 -3.64 4.20
C CYS A 57 17.85 -3.98 3.99
N GLY A 58 18.44 -4.81 4.85
CA GLY A 58 19.84 -5.20 4.80
C GLY A 58 20.83 -4.04 4.90
N GLY A 59 20.43 -2.93 5.53
CA GLY A 59 21.28 -1.73 5.63
C GLY A 59 21.11 -0.69 4.53
N SER A 60 20.37 -0.98 3.46
CA SER A 60 20.20 -0.05 2.33
C SER A 60 19.36 1.19 2.66
N GLY A 61 18.53 1.11 3.71
CA GLY A 61 17.54 2.14 4.03
C GLY A 61 16.31 2.13 3.12
N LEU A 62 16.31 1.35 2.03
CA LEU A 62 15.23 1.34 1.05
C LEU A 62 14.48 0.00 1.03
N GLY A 63 13.16 0.09 0.94
CA GLY A 63 12.25 -1.03 0.69
C GLY A 63 11.75 -1.04 -0.76
N TYR A 64 11.13 -2.14 -1.18
CA TYR A 64 10.31 -2.13 -2.39
C TYR A 64 9.05 -1.30 -2.14
N CYS A 65 8.60 -0.58 -3.16
CA CYS A 65 7.32 0.10 -3.10
C CYS A 65 6.18 -0.91 -3.14
N ASP A 66 5.34 -0.96 -2.11
CA ASP A 66 4.22 -1.91 -2.03
C ASP A 66 3.19 -1.70 -3.14
N ARG A 67 3.02 -0.45 -3.61
CA ARG A 67 2.04 -0.14 -4.65
C ARG A 67 2.40 -0.73 -6.01
N CYS A 68 3.68 -0.73 -6.38
CA CYS A 68 4.15 -1.22 -7.66
C CYS A 68 4.98 -2.50 -7.57
N LEU A 69 5.18 -3.04 -6.36
CA LEU A 69 5.99 -4.23 -6.09
C LEU A 69 7.41 -4.12 -6.66
N GLY A 70 7.95 -2.90 -6.70
CA GLY A 70 9.29 -2.65 -7.22
C GLY A 70 9.41 -2.32 -8.71
N THR A 71 8.34 -2.41 -9.50
CA THR A 71 8.44 -2.11 -10.94
C THR A 71 8.61 -0.63 -11.24
N GLY A 72 8.15 0.23 -10.32
CA GLY A 72 8.07 1.67 -10.55
C GLY A 72 6.88 2.09 -11.41
N GLU A 73 6.18 1.17 -12.06
CA GLU A 73 5.07 1.46 -12.97
C GLU A 73 3.75 1.68 -12.22
N TYR A 74 2.88 2.51 -12.77
CA TYR A 74 1.52 2.66 -12.27
C TYR A 74 0.72 1.37 -12.43
N ARG A 75 0.13 0.89 -11.33
CA ARG A 75 -0.76 -0.27 -11.34
C ARG A 75 -2.20 0.22 -11.10
N TYR A 76 -3.07 -0.02 -12.08
CA TYR A 76 -4.51 0.18 -11.93
C TYR A 76 -5.05 -0.66 -10.76
N ILE A 77 -6.16 -0.21 -10.17
CA ILE A 77 -6.82 -0.96 -9.09
C ILE A 77 -7.30 -2.28 -9.69
N MET A 78 -6.56 -3.34 -9.40
CA MET A 78 -6.96 -4.71 -9.70
C MET A 78 -8.07 -5.05 -8.69
N GLY A 79 -9.30 -5.22 -9.17
CA GLY A 79 -10.47 -5.48 -8.35
C GLY A 79 -11.62 -6.06 -9.18
N PHE A 80 -12.74 -6.32 -8.54
CA PHE A 80 -13.96 -6.74 -9.24
C PHE A 80 -14.55 -5.55 -10.00
N GLN A 81 -14.70 -5.70 -11.31
CA GLN A 81 -15.45 -4.76 -12.12
C GLN A 81 -16.93 -4.91 -11.77
N PHE A 82 -17.50 -3.92 -11.07
CA PHE A 82 -18.95 -3.85 -10.93
C PHE A 82 -19.55 -3.64 -12.31
N MET A 83 -20.27 -4.65 -12.84
CA MET A 83 -21.05 -4.48 -14.06
C MET A 83 -22.03 -3.34 -13.81
N LYS A 84 -21.86 -2.22 -14.54
CA LYS A 84 -22.86 -1.15 -14.53
C LYS A 84 -24.17 -1.78 -14.97
N ARG A 85 -25.23 -1.57 -14.18
CA ARG A 85 -26.58 -1.95 -14.58
C ARG A 85 -26.99 -1.02 -15.71
N ASP A 86 -26.86 -1.52 -16.94
CA ASP A 86 -27.30 -0.78 -18.12
C ASP A 86 -28.79 -0.43 -17.93
N SER A 87 -29.07 0.86 -17.89
CA SER A 87 -30.43 1.38 -17.85
C SER A 87 -30.97 1.34 -19.27
N GLN A 88 -31.54 0.19 -19.63
CA GLN A 88 -32.44 -0.13 -20.76
C GLN A 88 -31.97 -1.39 -21.48
N ASP A 89 -32.66 -2.51 -21.25
CA ASP A 89 -33.65 -3.05 -22.17
C ASP A 89 -33.94 -4.53 -21.83
N SER A 90 -35.21 -4.85 -21.99
CA SER A 90 -35.92 -6.07 -21.70
C SER A 90 -35.28 -7.36 -22.25
N ARG A 91 -34.54 -8.13 -21.42
CA ARG A 91 -34.40 -9.58 -21.63
C ARG A 91 -34.40 -10.35 -20.31
N THR A 92 -35.54 -11.01 -20.09
CA THR A 92 -35.83 -11.97 -19.02
C THR A 92 -34.84 -13.13 -19.08
N TYR A 93 -33.97 -13.24 -18.07
CA TYR A 93 -33.28 -14.49 -17.78
C TYR A 93 -33.53 -14.84 -16.32
N GLN A 94 -34.34 -15.88 -16.12
CA GLN A 94 -34.60 -16.47 -14.82
C GLN A 94 -33.37 -17.29 -14.42
N MET A 95 -32.71 -16.93 -13.32
CA MET A 95 -31.80 -17.82 -12.61
C MET A 95 -32.10 -17.76 -11.11
N GLY A 96 -32.29 -18.95 -10.54
CA GLY A 96 -32.94 -19.18 -9.26
C GLY A 96 -32.22 -18.62 -8.03
N ASP A 97 -33.07 -18.17 -7.12
CA ASP A 97 -32.78 -17.84 -5.72
C ASP A 97 -32.11 -19.02 -4.99
N ARG A 98 -31.04 -18.73 -4.23
CA ARG A 98 -30.84 -19.25 -2.86
C ARG A 98 -29.66 -18.57 -2.15
N ARG A 99 -30.03 -17.77 -1.14
CA ARG A 99 -29.29 -17.42 0.10
C ARG A 99 -28.56 -16.07 0.15
N GLY A 100 -29.34 -15.05 0.53
CA GLY A 100 -29.09 -14.25 1.74
C GLY A 100 -27.84 -13.38 1.75
N SER A 101 -27.88 -12.26 1.01
CA SER A 101 -26.91 -11.17 1.18
C SER A 101 -27.43 -10.19 2.24
N HIS A 102 -26.98 -10.31 3.49
CA HIS A 102 -27.12 -9.19 4.42
C HIS A 102 -26.17 -8.08 4.00
N SER A 103 -26.70 -6.88 3.83
CA SER A 103 -25.93 -5.70 3.44
C SER A 103 -25.00 -5.31 4.60
N PHE A 104 -23.76 -4.91 4.28
CA PHE A 104 -22.83 -4.35 5.28
C PHE A 104 -23.43 -3.13 6.02
N THR A 105 -24.38 -2.43 5.38
CA THR A 105 -25.12 -1.33 6.01
C THR A 105 -26.10 -1.78 7.10
N GLU A 106 -26.53 -3.04 7.10
CA GLU A 106 -27.45 -3.60 8.10
C GLU A 106 -26.72 -3.92 9.42
N LEU A 107 -25.41 -4.20 9.38
CA LEU A 107 -24.60 -4.44 10.58
C LEU A 107 -24.24 -3.14 11.33
N LEU A 108 -24.14 -2.02 10.61
CA LEU A 108 -23.77 -0.72 11.20
C LEU A 108 -24.93 0.03 11.85
N LEU A 109 -26.17 -0.37 11.58
CA LEU A 109 -27.36 0.32 12.12
C LEU A 109 -27.87 -0.25 13.45
N ASN A 110 -27.33 -1.39 13.92
CA ASN A 110 -27.77 -2.01 15.18
C ASN A 110 -26.92 -1.67 16.40
N GLU A 111 -25.83 -0.91 16.28
CA GLU A 111 -24.99 -0.53 17.43
C GLU A 111 -25.38 0.81 18.09
N VAL A 112 -26.45 1.49 17.62
CA VAL A 112 -26.81 2.85 18.11
C VAL A 112 -28.16 2.89 18.82
N GLN A 113 -28.76 1.75 19.16
CA GLN A 113 -30.11 1.70 19.75
C GLN A 113 -30.20 1.04 21.14
N LEU A 114 -29.19 1.17 22.00
CA LEU A 114 -29.29 0.83 23.43
C LEU A 114 -28.40 1.79 24.23
N ASP A 115 -28.86 3.02 24.42
CA ASP A 115 -28.72 3.79 25.67
C ASP A 115 -29.05 5.27 25.44
N SER A 116 -30.34 5.58 25.26
CA SER A 116 -30.90 6.85 25.74
C SER A 116 -32.42 6.80 25.75
N SER A 117 -33.01 7.24 26.87
CA SER A 117 -34.45 7.32 27.24
C SER A 117 -34.93 6.08 28.03
N ALA A 118 -34.81 6.00 29.36
CA ALA A 118 -35.53 6.75 30.40
C ALA A 118 -37.04 6.50 30.41
N GLU A 119 -37.51 5.66 31.35
CA GLU A 119 -38.85 5.69 31.95
C GLU A 119 -38.68 5.23 33.42
N ASN A 120 -38.79 6.16 34.37
CA ASN A 120 -39.98 6.46 35.18
C ASN A 120 -40.10 5.53 36.40
#